data_AF-A0A2D6DPL7-F1
#
_entry.id   AF-A0A2D6DPL7-F1
#
_cell.length_a   1.000
_cell.length_b   1.000
_cell.length_c   1.000
_cell.angle_alpha   90.00
_cell.angle_beta   90.00
_cell.angle_gamma   90.00
#
_symmetry.space_group_name_H-M   'P 1'
#
loop_
_entity.id
_entity.type
_entity.pdbx_description
1 polymer ?
#
loop_
_entity_poly.entity_id
_entity_poly.type
_entity_poly.pdbx_seq_one_letter_code
_entity_poly.pdbx_strand_id
1 'polypeptide(L)'
;MLYELKQLLPDVEIVGFDISKHGMYDAKEEIRDNLFQHKAQDQYQWEDNCFDLVISLGCLHNLRIFDLEAAIKEIERVGKNKYIMVESYRNEQELFNLQCWALTAESFFDSEEWIWLYNHFGYTGDYEFIYFE
;
A
#
# COMPACT_ATOMS: atom_id res chain seq x y z
N MET A 1 12.64 2.33 0.77
CA MET A 1 12.37 0.88 0.98
C MET A 1 12.83 0.03 -0.20
N LEU A 2 12.40 0.28 -1.45
CA LEU A 2 12.86 -0.52 -2.60
C LEU A 2 14.38 -0.48 -2.81
N TYR A 3 15.01 0.66 -2.53
CA TYR A 3 16.46 0.81 -2.57
C TYR A 3 17.16 -0.14 -1.59
N GLU A 4 16.69 -0.17 -0.33
CA GLU A 4 17.23 -1.03 0.71
C GLU A 4 17.01 -2.52 0.38
N LEU A 5 15.87 -2.89 -0.21
CA LEU A 5 15.64 -4.25 -0.72
C LEU A 5 16.65 -4.63 -1.81
N LYS A 6 16.90 -3.74 -2.76
CA LYS A 6 17.89 -3.95 -3.83
C LYS A 6 19.31 -4.05 -3.28
N GLN A 7 19.64 -3.32 -2.21
CA GLN A 7 20.94 -3.45 -1.55
C GLN A 7 21.14 -4.82 -0.88
N LEU A 8 20.10 -5.34 -0.23
CA LEU A 8 20.15 -6.65 0.45
C LEU A 8 20.05 -7.83 -0.52
N LEU A 9 19.32 -7.65 -1.63
CA LEU A 9 19.09 -8.66 -2.66
C LEU A 9 19.48 -8.08 -4.04
N PRO A 10 20.76 -7.99 -4.40
CA PRO A 10 21.21 -7.29 -5.61
C PRO A 10 20.57 -7.81 -6.91
N ASP A 11 20.26 -9.10 -6.99
CA ASP A 11 19.70 -9.74 -8.17
C ASP A 11 18.18 -9.67 -8.25
N VAL A 12 17.49 -9.11 -7.23
CA VAL A 12 16.03 -9.02 -7.24
C VAL A 12 15.54 -8.07 -8.32
N GLU A 13 14.51 -8.47 -9.06
CA GLU A 13 13.79 -7.58 -9.94
C GLU A 13 12.81 -6.75 -9.12
N ILE A 14 12.90 -5.43 -9.24
CA ILE A 14 12.02 -4.49 -8.54
C ILE A 14 11.33 -3.59 -9.53
N VAL A 15 10.10 -3.26 -9.19
CA VAL A 15 9.32 -2.22 -9.83
C VAL A 15 8.50 -1.54 -8.74
N GLY A 16 8.30 -0.24 -8.89
CA GLY A 16 7.46 0.53 -7.99
C GLY A 16 6.71 1.61 -8.75
N PHE A 17 5.65 2.12 -8.14
CA PHE A 17 4.95 3.27 -8.67
C PHE A 17 4.44 4.15 -7.54
N ASP A 18 4.24 5.42 -7.88
CA ASP A 18 3.63 6.42 -7.00
C ASP A 18 2.89 7.45 -7.86
N ILE A 19 1.88 8.12 -7.28
CA ILE A 19 1.20 9.25 -7.94
C ILE A 19 2.06 10.52 -7.89
N SER A 20 2.93 10.63 -6.88
CA SER A 20 3.76 11.78 -6.58
C SER A 20 4.96 11.86 -7.51
N LYS A 21 4.90 12.79 -8.48
CA LYS A 21 6.04 13.15 -9.32
C LYS A 21 7.25 13.59 -8.49
N HIS A 22 7.01 14.30 -7.38
CA HIS A 22 8.07 14.77 -6.51
C HIS A 22 8.76 13.61 -5.79
N GLY A 23 7.98 12.67 -5.24
CA GLY A 23 8.52 11.49 -4.55
C GLY A 23 9.37 10.61 -5.46
N MET A 24 8.94 10.42 -6.72
CA MET A 24 9.74 9.67 -7.70
C MET A 24 11.00 10.41 -8.17
N TYR A 25 10.93 11.73 -8.31
CA TYR A 25 12.09 12.54 -8.72
C TYR A 25 13.22 12.45 -7.67
N ASP A 26 12.87 12.51 -6.39
CA ASP A 26 13.81 12.43 -5.27
C ASP A 26 14.24 10.99 -4.92
N ALA A 27 13.71 9.98 -5.64
CA ALA A 27 14.12 8.60 -5.46
C ALA A 27 15.62 8.41 -5.77
N LYS A 28 16.21 7.42 -5.10
CA LYS A 28 17.61 7.02 -5.28
C LYS A 28 17.86 6.62 -6.73
N GLU A 29 19.00 7.04 -7.28
CA GLU A 29 19.33 6.87 -8.71
C GLU A 29 19.29 5.40 -9.11
N GLU A 30 19.73 4.52 -8.22
CA GLU A 30 19.84 3.08 -8.41
C GLU A 30 18.50 2.36 -8.60
N ILE A 31 17.37 2.98 -8.21
CA ILE A 31 16.03 2.42 -8.40
C ILE A 31 15.13 3.28 -9.29
N ARG A 32 15.59 4.48 -9.68
CA ARG A 32 14.72 5.47 -10.32
C ARG A 32 14.14 4.96 -11.64
N ASP A 33 14.92 4.21 -12.41
CA ASP A 33 14.48 3.61 -13.69
C ASP A 33 13.45 2.47 -13.49
N ASN A 34 13.30 1.97 -12.26
CA ASN A 34 12.30 0.97 -11.89
C ASN A 34 10.99 1.62 -11.38
N LEU A 35 10.92 2.95 -11.30
CA LEU A 35 9.76 3.67 -10.81
C LEU A 35 8.99 4.33 -11.96
N PHE A 36 7.67 4.29 -11.90
CA PHE A 36 6.81 4.98 -12.86
C PHE A 36 5.60 5.63 -12.19
N GLN A 37 5.05 6.65 -12.84
CA GLN A 37 3.88 7.34 -12.31
C GLN A 37 2.62 6.51 -12.53
N HIS A 38 1.91 6.19 -11.45
CA HIS A 38 0.65 5.45 -11.52
C HIS A 38 -0.21 5.70 -10.29
N LYS A 39 -1.50 5.40 -10.39
CA LYS A 39 -2.45 5.46 -9.29
C LYS A 39 -2.72 4.05 -8.77
N ALA A 40 -2.75 3.88 -7.46
CA ALA A 40 -2.96 2.55 -6.86
C ALA A 40 -4.34 1.94 -7.18
N GLN A 41 -5.35 2.75 -7.46
CA GLN A 41 -6.69 2.27 -7.82
C GLN A 41 -6.88 1.98 -9.31
N ASP A 42 -5.92 2.37 -10.17
CA ASP A 42 -5.99 2.10 -11.60
C ASP A 42 -5.53 0.65 -11.87
N GLN A 43 -6.00 0.07 -12.97
CA GLN A 43 -5.62 -1.29 -13.34
C GLN A 43 -4.12 -1.38 -13.63
N TYR A 44 -3.47 -2.37 -13.02
CA TYR A 44 -2.06 -2.61 -13.18
C TYR A 44 -1.76 -3.32 -14.50
N GLN A 45 -0.63 -3.00 -15.12
CA GLN A 45 -0.22 -3.53 -16.43
C GLN A 45 0.31 -4.98 -16.40
N TRP A 46 0.18 -5.68 -15.27
CA TRP A 46 0.72 -7.02 -15.08
C TRP A 46 -0.38 -8.07 -15.05
N GLU A 47 -0.03 -9.27 -15.49
CA GLU A 47 -0.88 -10.45 -15.41
C GLU A 47 -1.01 -10.96 -13.95
N ASP A 48 -1.92 -11.90 -13.75
CA ASP A 48 -2.17 -12.50 -12.45
C ASP A 48 -0.92 -13.25 -11.96
N ASN A 49 -0.62 -13.12 -10.66
CA ASN A 49 0.55 -13.74 -10.02
C ASN A 49 1.91 -13.40 -10.67
N CYS A 50 2.02 -12.26 -11.34
CA CYS A 50 3.27 -11.79 -11.94
C CYS A 50 4.38 -11.58 -10.90
N PHE A 51 4.04 -11.16 -9.68
CA PHE A 51 5.01 -10.86 -8.63
C PHE A 51 5.08 -11.94 -7.57
N ASP A 52 6.30 -12.29 -7.16
CA ASP A 52 6.49 -13.16 -5.99
C ASP A 52 6.11 -12.45 -4.68
N LEU A 53 6.25 -11.12 -4.62
CA LEU A 53 5.89 -10.29 -3.47
C LEU A 53 5.39 -8.90 -3.89
N VAL A 54 4.26 -8.47 -3.33
CA VAL A 54 3.69 -7.12 -3.48
C VAL A 54 3.60 -6.45 -2.11
N ILE A 55 4.05 -5.21 -1.98
CA ILE A 55 4.05 -4.48 -0.71
C ILE A 55 3.38 -3.11 -0.91
N SER A 56 2.45 -2.77 -0.02
CA SER A 56 1.90 -1.42 0.11
C SER A 56 2.03 -0.95 1.56
N LEU A 57 2.73 0.16 1.77
CA LEU A 57 2.96 0.73 3.12
C LEU A 57 2.38 2.13 3.18
N GLY A 58 1.50 2.39 4.15
CA GLY A 58 1.03 3.74 4.48
C GLY A 58 0.33 4.48 3.33
N CYS A 59 -0.15 3.74 2.31
CA CYS A 59 -0.72 4.33 1.09
C CYS A 59 -2.25 4.19 1.04
N LEU A 60 -2.77 2.99 1.29
CA LEU A 60 -4.14 2.64 0.91
C LEU A 60 -5.23 3.37 1.71
N HIS A 61 -4.98 3.77 2.96
CA HIS A 61 -5.93 4.57 3.75
C HIS A 61 -6.16 5.99 3.18
N ASN A 62 -5.32 6.45 2.24
CA ASN A 62 -5.52 7.69 1.50
C ASN A 62 -6.54 7.57 0.35
N LEU A 63 -7.03 6.37 0.07
CA LEU A 63 -8.03 6.14 -0.96
C LEU A 63 -9.43 6.18 -0.38
N ARG A 64 -10.39 6.65 -1.18
CA ARG A 64 -11.82 6.48 -0.88
C ARG A 64 -12.18 5.00 -0.98
N ILE A 65 -13.20 4.55 -0.23
CA ILE A 65 -13.53 3.13 -0.09
C ILE A 65 -13.69 2.35 -1.42
N PHE A 66 -14.22 2.96 -2.48
CA PHE A 66 -14.36 2.31 -3.79
C PHE A 66 -13.03 2.23 -4.57
N ASP A 67 -12.15 3.21 -4.39
CA ASP A 67 -10.80 3.20 -4.97
C ASP A 67 -9.90 2.22 -4.18
N LEU A 68 -10.12 2.12 -2.87
CA LEU A 68 -9.49 1.16 -1.98
C LEU A 68 -9.84 -0.29 -2.39
N GLU A 69 -11.11 -0.57 -2.67
CA GLU A 69 -11.54 -1.87 -3.19
C GLU A 69 -10.79 -2.24 -4.48
N ALA A 70 -10.71 -1.30 -5.43
CA ALA A 70 -10.01 -1.52 -6.70
C ALA A 70 -8.52 -1.82 -6.48
N ALA A 71 -7.84 -1.01 -5.66
CA ALA A 71 -6.42 -1.18 -5.36
C ALA A 71 -6.12 -2.52 -4.67
N ILE A 72 -6.93 -2.92 -3.69
CA ILE A 72 -6.74 -4.19 -2.97
C ILE A 72 -6.94 -5.38 -3.90
N LYS A 73 -7.94 -5.34 -4.79
CA LYS A 73 -8.16 -6.41 -5.78
C LYS A 73 -7.00 -6.54 -6.75
N GLU A 74 -6.42 -5.42 -7.19
CA GLU A 74 -5.24 -5.48 -8.07
C GLU A 74 -4.01 -6.03 -7.33
N ILE A 75 -3.77 -5.64 -6.08
CA ILE A 75 -2.70 -6.22 -5.23
C ILE A 75 -2.89 -7.73 -5.08
N GLU A 76 -4.12 -8.18 -4.77
CA GLU A 76 -4.45 -9.59 -4.66
C GLU A 76 -4.19 -10.34 -5.97
N ARG A 77 -4.58 -9.74 -7.10
CA ARG A 77 -4.48 -10.34 -8.42
C ARG A 77 -3.03 -10.53 -8.87
N VAL A 78 -2.19 -9.51 -8.76
CA VAL A 78 -0.83 -9.55 -9.34
C VAL A 78 0.20 -10.23 -8.45
N GLY A 79 -0.07 -10.42 -7.15
CA GLY A 79 0.91 -10.91 -6.17
C GLY A 79 0.66 -12.33 -5.67
N LYS A 80 1.71 -13.16 -5.62
CA LYS A 80 1.67 -14.47 -4.93
C LYS A 80 1.69 -14.29 -3.42
N ASN A 81 2.66 -13.55 -2.91
CA ASN A 81 2.70 -13.05 -1.53
C ASN A 81 2.39 -11.56 -1.53
N LYS A 82 1.67 -11.08 -0.52
CA LYS A 82 1.24 -9.68 -0.44
C LYS A 82 1.31 -9.22 0.99
N TYR A 83 1.68 -7.96 1.19
CA TYR A 83 1.70 -7.33 2.49
C TYR A 83 1.16 -5.91 2.39
N ILE A 84 0.14 -5.61 3.21
CA ILE A 84 -0.50 -4.29 3.30
C ILE A 84 -0.34 -3.76 4.72
N MET A 85 0.25 -2.57 4.85
CA MET A 85 0.28 -1.84 6.11
C MET A 85 -0.54 -0.55 5.99
N VAL A 86 -1.49 -0.37 6.90
CA VAL A 86 -2.36 0.80 6.98
C VAL A 86 -2.44 1.34 8.41
N GLU A 87 -2.98 2.54 8.56
CA GLU A 87 -3.21 3.17 9.86
C GLU A 87 -4.61 2.81 10.36
N SER A 88 -4.74 2.60 11.66
CA SER A 88 -5.97 2.17 12.33
C SER A 88 -6.05 2.79 13.73
N TYR A 89 -7.18 2.57 14.40
CA TYR A 89 -7.43 2.99 15.77
C TYR A 89 -8.19 1.90 16.53
N ARG A 90 -8.07 1.89 17.86
CA ARG A 90 -8.79 0.96 18.76
C ARG A 90 -9.81 1.67 19.65
N ASN A 91 -9.76 2.99 19.71
CA ASN A 91 -10.61 3.83 20.54
C ASN A 91 -10.67 5.26 19.99
N GLU A 92 -11.57 6.09 20.56
CA GLU A 92 -11.77 7.47 20.12
C GLU A 92 -10.54 8.36 20.29
N GLN A 93 -9.70 8.12 21.30
CA GLN A 93 -8.47 8.90 21.51
C GLN A 93 -7.46 8.63 20.39
N GLU A 94 -7.28 7.36 20.02
CA GLU A 94 -6.41 6.98 18.90
C GLU A 94 -6.97 7.47 17.56
N LEU A 95 -8.30 7.45 17.36
CA LEU A 95 -8.92 8.02 16.17
C LEU A 95 -8.64 9.52 16.08
N PHE A 96 -8.78 10.25 17.18
CA PHE A 96 -8.46 11.67 17.22
C PHE A 96 -6.98 11.92 16.88
N ASN A 97 -6.07 11.16 17.47
CA ASN A 97 -4.64 11.27 17.20
C ASN A 97 -4.32 10.97 15.72
N LEU A 98 -4.93 9.91 15.18
CA LEU A 98 -4.83 9.53 13.77
C LEU A 98 -5.32 10.66 12.86
N GLN A 99 -6.47 11.27 13.14
CA GLN A 99 -6.99 12.40 12.36
C GLN A 99 -6.10 13.65 12.46
N CYS A 100 -5.43 13.87 13.59
CA CYS A 100 -4.46 14.95 13.74
C CYS A 100 -3.17 14.70 12.93
N TRP A 101 -2.82 13.44 12.70
CA TRP A 101 -1.60 13.06 11.98
C TRP A 101 -1.81 12.86 10.48
N ALA A 102 -2.92 12.23 10.10
CA ALA A 102 -3.22 11.81 8.75
C ALA A 102 -3.74 12.98 7.90
N LEU A 103 -2.84 13.63 7.17
CA LEU A 103 -3.15 14.80 6.34
C LEU A 103 -3.96 14.48 5.08
N THR A 104 -3.88 13.23 4.59
CA THR A 104 -4.43 12.82 3.28
C THR A 104 -5.35 11.60 3.37
N ALA A 105 -5.64 11.11 4.57
CA ALA A 105 -6.48 9.94 4.74
C ALA A 105 -7.93 10.24 4.36
N GLU A 106 -8.49 9.38 3.51
CA GLU A 106 -9.90 9.41 3.06
C GLU A 106 -10.71 8.26 3.67
N SER A 107 -10.02 7.29 4.28
CA SER A 107 -10.59 6.10 4.91
C SER A 107 -10.02 5.93 6.32
N PHE A 108 -10.87 6.10 7.33
CA PHE A 108 -10.56 5.84 8.74
C PHE A 108 -11.40 4.66 9.19
N PHE A 109 -10.76 3.53 9.44
CA PHE A 109 -11.40 2.31 9.89
C PHE A 109 -10.66 1.78 11.11
N ASP A 110 -11.41 1.20 12.05
CA ASP A 110 -10.80 0.42 13.13
C ASP A 110 -10.28 -0.93 12.62
N SER A 111 -9.59 -1.67 13.49
CA SER A 111 -8.98 -2.93 13.11
C SER A 111 -9.99 -4.01 12.70
N GLU A 112 -11.21 -4.00 13.27
CA GLU A 112 -12.25 -4.97 12.91
C GLU A 112 -12.86 -4.62 11.54
N GLU A 113 -13.09 -3.33 11.28
CA GLU A 113 -13.55 -2.81 10.00
C GLU A 113 -12.54 -3.10 8.87
N TRP A 114 -11.25 -2.89 9.09
CA TRP A 114 -10.21 -3.26 8.13
C TRP A 114 -10.20 -4.75 7.82
N ILE A 115 -10.27 -5.62 8.84
CA ILE A 115 -10.33 -7.08 8.65
C ILE A 115 -11.59 -7.47 7.89
N TRP A 116 -12.73 -6.84 8.18
CA TRP A 116 -13.96 -7.07 7.44
C TRP A 116 -13.82 -6.68 5.97
N LEU A 117 -13.22 -5.52 5.68
CA LEU A 117 -12.98 -5.04 4.32
C LEU A 117 -12.05 -5.97 3.54
N TYR A 118 -10.95 -6.45 4.15
CA TYR A 118 -10.06 -7.42 3.49
C TYR A 118 -10.80 -8.69 3.09
N ASN A 119 -11.62 -9.24 3.99
CA ASN A 119 -12.45 -10.41 3.66
C ASN A 119 -13.49 -10.09 2.57
N HIS A 120 -14.12 -8.91 2.63
CA HIS A 120 -15.12 -8.49 1.66
C HIS A 120 -14.53 -8.29 0.25
N PHE A 121 -13.32 -7.74 0.16
CA PHE A 121 -12.61 -7.51 -1.09
C PHE A 121 -11.85 -8.74 -1.61
N GLY A 122 -11.74 -9.80 -0.79
CA GLY A 122 -11.07 -11.04 -1.15
C GLY A 122 -9.55 -11.01 -1.01
N TYR A 123 -9.01 -10.12 -0.17
CA TYR A 123 -7.57 -10.05 0.11
C TYR A 123 -7.14 -11.22 1.00
N THR A 124 -6.08 -11.91 0.61
CA THR A 124 -5.57 -13.11 1.30
C THR A 124 -4.13 -12.97 1.81
N GLY A 125 -3.52 -11.81 1.62
CA GLY A 125 -2.16 -11.54 2.06
C GLY A 125 -2.04 -11.16 3.54
N ASP A 126 -0.80 -10.97 3.96
CA ASP A 126 -0.48 -10.47 5.29
C ASP A 126 -0.83 -8.97 5.41
N TYR A 127 -1.09 -8.53 6.62
CA TYR A 127 -1.36 -7.11 6.89
C TYR A 127 -0.92 -6.69 8.28
N GLU A 128 -0.67 -5.39 8.43
CA GLU A 128 -0.31 -4.76 9.70
C GLU A 128 -1.05 -3.43 9.88
N PHE A 129 -1.32 -3.10 11.14
CA PHE A 129 -1.99 -1.86 11.55
C PHE A 129 -1.06 -1.02 12.42
N ILE A 130 -0.89 0.25 12.06
CA ILE A 130 -0.21 1.26 12.88
C ILE A 130 -1.25 2.03 13.68
N TYR A 131 -0.98 2.26 14.97
CA TYR A 131 -1.82 3.00 15.90
C TYR A 131 -1.11 4.25 16.42
N PHE A 132 -1.89 5.25 16.80
CA PHE A 132 -1.39 6.54 17.30
C PHE A 132 -1.86 6.78 18.74
N GLU A 133 -0.98 6.49 19.71
CA GLU A 133 -1.25 6.61 21.16
C GLU A 133 -0.94 7.99 21.73
#